data_AF-A0A0F9SMY9-F1
#
_entry.id   AF-A0A0F9SMY9-F1
#
_cell.length_a   1.000
_cell.length_b   1.000
_cell.length_c   1.000
_cell.angle_alpha   90.00
_cell.angle_beta   90.00
_cell.angle_gamma   90.00
#
_symmetry.space_group_name_H-M   'P 1'
#
loop_
_entity.id
_entity.type
_entity.pdbx_description
1 polymer ?
#
loop_
_entity_poly.entity_id
_entity_poly.type
_entity_poly.pdbx_seq_one_letter_code
_entity_poly.pdbx_strand_id
1 'polypeptide(L)'
;MFNIIKKCQDLELELSKYKLCASLIPKKSFFANLRKVLIKKQWDLVRRFVYKKDFYRCFICGKSNVRLEAHENWEYDYKNSIQKLQDINALCKMCHLNIHLGLSMILVQKGKLCKYELREHWCTVNQEELINFKDYQLKVNVLWIFRNQFEWKIVDKNDKNIFKGLNFNELIRSLV
;
A
#
# COMPACT_ATOMS: atom_id res chain seq x y z
N MET A 1 13.50 -6.33 -20.75
CA MET A 1 12.24 -6.48 -19.98
C MET A 1 12.23 -7.72 -19.10
N PHE A 2 12.49 -8.94 -19.61
CA PHE A 2 12.49 -10.18 -18.81
C PHE A 2 13.37 -10.14 -17.54
N ASN A 3 14.59 -9.59 -17.65
CA ASN A 3 15.50 -9.43 -16.50
C ASN A 3 14.91 -8.54 -15.38
N ILE A 4 14.13 -7.51 -15.73
CA ILE A 4 13.53 -6.59 -14.75
C ILE A 4 12.35 -7.26 -14.04
N ILE A 5 11.53 -8.02 -14.78
CA ILE A 5 10.41 -8.79 -14.21
C ILE A 5 10.92 -9.74 -13.14
N LYS A 6 11.93 -10.55 -13.47
CA LYS A 6 12.53 -11.49 -12.52
C LYS A 6 13.06 -10.78 -11.27
N LYS A 7 13.80 -9.68 -11.44
CA LYS A 7 14.29 -8.88 -10.31
C LYS A 7 13.18 -8.33 -9.42
N CYS A 8 12.03 -7.93 -9.98
CA CYS A 8 10.90 -7.48 -9.19
C CYS A 8 10.32 -8.65 -8.37
N GLN A 9 10.10 -9.80 -9.01
CA GLN A 9 9.56 -11.00 -8.38
C GLN A 9 10.48 -11.52 -7.26
N ASP A 10 11.79 -11.56 -7.49
CA ASP A 10 12.77 -11.99 -6.50
C ASP A 10 12.76 -11.06 -5.27
N LEU A 11 12.70 -9.75 -5.48
CA LEU A 11 12.62 -8.77 -4.38
C LEU A 11 11.28 -8.83 -3.63
N GLU A 12 10.16 -9.01 -4.33
CA GLU A 12 8.86 -9.20 -3.68
C GLU A 12 8.83 -10.45 -2.83
N LEU A 13 9.38 -11.57 -3.33
CA LEU A 13 9.48 -12.81 -2.57
C LEU A 13 10.34 -12.63 -1.31
N GLU A 14 11.45 -11.91 -1.42
CA GLU A 14 12.27 -11.61 -0.25
C GLU A 14 11.53 -10.72 0.77
N LEU A 15 10.79 -9.72 0.28
CA LEU A 15 10.05 -8.78 1.10
C LEU A 15 8.75 -9.35 1.67
N SER A 16 8.21 -10.44 1.10
CA SER A 16 6.93 -11.04 1.53
C SER A 16 7.01 -11.70 2.91
N LYS A 17 8.23 -11.92 3.43
CA LYS A 17 8.43 -12.38 4.82
C LYS A 17 7.98 -11.34 5.86
N TYR A 18 7.91 -10.05 5.50
CA TYR A 18 7.52 -8.98 6.40
C TYR A 18 6.00 -8.78 6.42
N LYS A 19 5.41 -8.83 7.63
CA LYS A 19 4.00 -8.54 7.85
C LYS A 19 3.63 -7.09 7.54
N LEU A 20 4.48 -6.15 7.93
CA LEU A 20 4.40 -4.73 7.60
C LEU A 20 5.47 -4.40 6.58
N CYS A 21 5.10 -4.48 5.31
CA CYS A 21 5.96 -4.19 4.17
C CYS A 21 5.48 -2.95 3.41
N ALA A 22 6.42 -2.13 2.96
CA ALA A 22 6.15 -0.90 2.25
C ALA A 22 5.74 -1.19 0.82
N SER A 23 4.65 -0.58 0.39
CA SER A 23 4.16 -0.65 -0.97
C SER A 23 4.27 0.73 -1.60
N LEU A 24 5.45 1.03 -2.12
CA LEU A 24 5.68 2.28 -2.82
C LEU A 24 4.97 2.24 -4.18
N ILE A 25 4.01 3.14 -4.34
CA ILE A 25 3.27 3.29 -5.60
C ILE A 25 4.22 3.79 -6.70
N PRO A 26 4.19 3.22 -7.92
CA PRO A 26 4.98 3.72 -9.04
C PRO A 26 4.70 5.21 -9.35
N LYS A 27 5.70 5.95 -9.81
CA LYS A 27 5.60 7.39 -10.11
C LYS A 27 4.47 7.74 -11.05
N LYS A 28 4.29 6.94 -12.12
CA LYS A 28 3.26 7.17 -13.15
C LYS A 28 1.84 6.92 -12.63
N SER A 29 1.68 6.15 -11.54
CA SER A 29 0.40 5.92 -10.86
C SER A 29 0.30 6.67 -9.54
N PHE A 30 1.26 7.56 -9.23
CA PHE A 30 1.10 8.42 -8.06
C PHE A 30 -0.19 9.24 -8.18
N PHE A 31 -0.93 9.25 -7.08
CA PHE A 31 -2.22 9.91 -6.94
C PHE A 31 -3.38 9.32 -7.76
N ALA A 32 -3.18 8.18 -8.42
CA ALA A 32 -4.25 7.36 -8.98
C ALA A 32 -4.93 6.57 -7.84
N ASN A 33 -5.73 7.26 -7.03
CA ASN A 33 -6.44 6.68 -5.87
C ASN A 33 -7.94 6.89 -5.97
N LEU A 34 -8.70 6.00 -5.32
CA LEU A 34 -10.15 6.00 -5.26
C LEU A 34 -10.72 7.29 -4.69
N ARG A 35 -10.00 7.95 -3.76
CA ARG A 35 -10.45 9.24 -3.20
C ARG A 35 -10.55 10.36 -4.25
N LYS A 36 -9.84 10.25 -5.38
CA LYS A 36 -9.98 11.20 -6.49
C LYS A 36 -11.15 10.86 -7.42
N VAL A 37 -11.53 9.59 -7.52
CA VAL A 37 -12.59 9.12 -8.43
C VAL A 37 -13.95 9.14 -7.73
N LEU A 38 -13.96 8.90 -6.42
CA LEU A 38 -15.16 8.88 -5.60
C LEU A 38 -15.44 10.25 -4.99
N ILE A 39 -16.71 10.64 -4.96
CA ILE A 39 -17.11 11.80 -4.16
C ILE A 39 -16.92 11.50 -2.67
N LYS A 40 -16.77 12.55 -1.85
CA LYS A 40 -16.55 12.43 -0.40
C LYS A 40 -17.51 11.45 0.28
N LYS A 41 -18.82 11.52 -0.05
CA LYS A 41 -19.84 10.63 0.52
C LYS A 41 -19.60 9.15 0.18
N GLN A 42 -19.20 8.85 -1.05
CA GLN A 42 -18.88 7.49 -1.49
C GLN A 42 -17.62 6.96 -0.80
N TRP A 43 -16.56 7.78 -0.72
CA TRP A 43 -15.36 7.44 0.03
C TRP A 43 -15.64 7.20 1.52
N ASP A 44 -16.53 8.01 2.11
CA ASP A 44 -16.97 7.84 3.49
C ASP A 44 -17.68 6.49 3.72
N LEU A 45 -18.46 6.00 2.74
CA LEU A 45 -19.06 4.68 2.79
C LEU A 45 -18.00 3.58 2.71
N VAL A 46 -17.07 3.67 1.75
CA VAL A 46 -15.97 2.69 1.57
C VAL A 46 -15.16 2.56 2.85
N ARG A 47 -14.66 3.66 3.41
CA ARG A 47 -13.83 3.59 4.62
C ARG A 47 -14.59 3.03 5.83
N ARG A 48 -15.87 3.37 6.00
CA ARG A 48 -16.70 2.85 7.11
C ARG A 48 -16.94 1.35 6.96
N PHE A 49 -17.22 0.90 5.73
CA PHE A 49 -17.33 -0.52 5.41
C PHE A 49 -16.03 -1.25 5.76
N VAL A 50 -14.89 -0.75 5.29
CA VAL A 50 -13.57 -1.34 5.55
C VAL A 50 -13.24 -1.38 7.05
N TYR A 51 -13.55 -0.33 7.81
CA TYR A 51 -13.37 -0.35 9.26
C TYR A 51 -14.21 -1.43 9.93
N LYS A 52 -15.44 -1.65 9.48
CA LYS A 52 -16.31 -2.72 9.99
C LYS A 52 -15.81 -4.11 9.56
N LYS A 53 -15.41 -4.27 8.29
CA LYS A 53 -14.82 -5.50 7.71
C LYS A 53 -13.64 -5.97 8.53
N ASP A 54 -12.76 -5.04 8.92
CA ASP A 54 -11.55 -5.33 9.67
C ASP A 54 -11.77 -5.22 11.19
N PHE A 55 -13.01 -5.40 11.67
CA PHE A 55 -13.39 -5.45 13.09
C PHE A 55 -12.92 -4.24 13.92
N TYR A 56 -12.84 -3.06 13.30
CA TYR A 56 -12.32 -1.83 13.90
C TYR A 56 -10.90 -2.00 14.49
N ARG A 57 -10.09 -2.83 13.84
CA ARG A 57 -8.68 -3.09 14.18
C ARG A 57 -7.80 -2.79 13.00
N CYS A 58 -6.54 -2.47 13.27
CA CYS A 58 -5.53 -2.43 12.23
C CYS A 58 -5.38 -3.82 11.61
N PHE A 59 -5.60 -3.96 10.31
CA PHE A 59 -5.48 -5.22 9.58
C PHE A 59 -4.09 -5.87 9.73
N ILE A 60 -3.04 -5.05 9.84
CA ILE A 60 -1.66 -5.54 9.95
C ILE A 60 -1.27 -5.83 11.40
N CYS A 61 -1.34 -4.84 12.30
CA CYS A 61 -0.82 -4.99 13.66
C CYS A 61 -1.88 -5.34 14.71
N GLY A 62 -3.16 -5.42 14.35
CA GLY A 62 -4.26 -5.77 15.26
C GLY A 62 -4.68 -4.69 16.25
N LYS A 63 -4.00 -3.53 16.27
CA LYS A 63 -4.27 -2.42 17.21
C LYS A 63 -5.72 -1.93 17.08
N SER A 64 -6.46 -1.92 18.20
CA SER A 64 -7.82 -1.39 18.34
C SER A 64 -7.83 -0.05 19.08
N ASN A 65 -9.01 0.58 19.20
CA ASN A 65 -9.21 1.84 19.95
C ASN A 65 -8.28 2.97 19.50
N VAL A 66 -7.98 3.01 18.20
CA VAL A 66 -7.16 4.04 17.55
C VAL A 66 -7.89 4.59 16.34
N ARG A 67 -7.48 5.76 15.88
CA ARG A 67 -7.90 6.26 14.57
C ARG A 67 -7.38 5.32 13.47
N LEU A 68 -8.31 4.85 12.63
CA LEU A 68 -8.02 4.02 11.48
C LEU A 68 -8.06 4.84 10.18
N GLU A 69 -7.30 4.39 9.21
CA GLU A 69 -7.17 4.98 7.87
C GLU A 69 -7.40 3.85 6.85
N ALA A 70 -8.26 4.09 5.86
CA ALA A 70 -8.50 3.11 4.81
C ALA A 70 -7.36 3.19 3.79
N HIS A 71 -6.74 2.06 3.50
CA HIS A 71 -5.55 1.95 2.66
C HIS A 71 -5.80 0.99 1.51
N GLU A 72 -5.52 1.44 0.29
CA GLU A 72 -5.62 0.63 -0.93
C GLU A 72 -4.44 -0.34 -1.03
N ASN A 73 -4.73 -1.64 -1.02
CA ASN A 73 -3.74 -2.69 -1.21
C ASN A 73 -3.65 -3.08 -2.69
N TRP A 74 -2.45 -2.98 -3.26
CA TRP A 74 -2.19 -3.16 -4.69
C TRP A 74 -1.31 -4.38 -4.96
N GLU A 75 -1.66 -5.14 -5.98
CA GLU A 75 -0.83 -6.20 -6.57
C GLU A 75 -0.31 -5.76 -7.95
N TYR A 76 0.83 -6.31 -8.34
CA TYR A 76 1.53 -5.96 -9.57
C TYR A 76 1.76 -7.20 -10.43
N ASP A 77 1.02 -7.33 -11.53
CA ASP A 77 1.31 -8.30 -12.59
C ASP A 77 2.29 -7.66 -13.57
N TYR A 78 3.56 -8.01 -13.39
CA TYR A 78 4.66 -7.51 -14.22
C TYR A 78 4.62 -7.98 -15.67
N LYS A 79 4.04 -9.17 -15.94
CA LYS A 79 4.01 -9.73 -17.30
C LYS A 79 3.04 -8.93 -18.18
N ASN A 80 1.90 -8.56 -17.60
CA ASN A 80 0.86 -7.81 -18.30
C ASN A 80 0.90 -6.30 -18.00
N SER A 81 1.83 -5.84 -17.15
CA SER A 81 1.91 -4.47 -16.65
C SER A 81 0.60 -3.99 -16.02
N ILE A 82 0.00 -4.82 -15.15
CA ILE A 82 -1.26 -4.49 -14.47
C ILE A 82 -0.98 -4.16 -13.00
N GLN A 83 -1.48 -3.01 -12.55
CA GLN A 83 -1.56 -2.65 -11.13
C GLN A 83 -3.01 -2.87 -10.68
N LYS A 84 -3.25 -3.91 -9.89
CA LYS A 84 -4.58 -4.38 -9.50
C LYS A 84 -4.92 -3.97 -8.07
N LEU A 85 -6.05 -3.32 -7.86
CA LEU A 85 -6.58 -3.06 -6.52
C LEU A 85 -7.14 -4.36 -5.96
N GLN A 86 -6.44 -4.96 -5.02
CA GLN A 86 -6.81 -6.24 -4.43
C GLN A 86 -7.81 -6.09 -3.29
N ASP A 87 -7.53 -5.18 -2.36
CA ASP A 87 -8.37 -4.94 -1.20
C ASP A 87 -8.20 -3.51 -0.70
N ILE A 88 -9.05 -3.10 0.23
CA ILE A 88 -8.86 -1.90 1.04
C ILE A 88 -8.91 -2.32 2.50
N ASN A 89 -7.86 -1.97 3.25
CA ASN A 89 -7.68 -2.39 4.63
C ASN A 89 -7.70 -1.20 5.59
N ALA A 90 -8.21 -1.42 6.80
CA ALA A 90 -8.18 -0.48 7.89
C ALA A 90 -6.83 -0.55 8.58
N LEU A 91 -6.06 0.54 8.57
CA LEU A 91 -4.74 0.59 9.18
C LEU A 91 -4.68 1.63 10.27
N CYS A 92 -3.91 1.37 11.33
CA CYS A 92 -3.52 2.42 12.25
C CYS A 92 -2.52 3.37 11.55
N LYS A 93 -2.41 4.61 12.08
CA LYS A 93 -1.52 5.64 11.54
C LYS A 93 -0.08 5.13 11.31
N MET A 94 0.49 4.35 12.23
CA MET A 94 1.88 3.89 12.14
C MET A 94 2.10 2.78 11.10
N CYS A 95 1.14 1.87 10.93
CA CYS A 95 1.18 0.91 9.81
C CYS A 95 1.02 1.67 8.49
N HIS A 96 0.06 2.59 8.40
CA HIS A 96 -0.20 3.34 7.17
C HIS A 96 1.02 4.18 6.73
N LEU A 97 1.69 4.86 7.68
CA LEU A 97 2.95 5.56 7.41
C LEU A 97 4.08 4.62 7.00
N ASN A 98 4.18 3.42 7.59
CA ASN A 98 5.19 2.44 7.19
C ASN A 98 4.93 1.87 5.79
N ILE A 99 3.67 1.69 5.39
CA ILE A 99 3.36 1.29 4.01
C ILE A 99 3.77 2.39 3.02
N HIS A 100 3.45 3.64 3.35
CA HIS A 100 3.83 4.82 2.56
C HIS A 100 5.22 5.35 2.94
N LEU A 101 6.22 4.46 2.98
CA LEU A 101 7.55 4.79 3.49
C LEU A 101 8.22 5.96 2.77
N GLY A 102 8.00 6.12 1.46
CA GLY A 102 8.51 7.24 0.67
C GLY A 102 8.00 8.59 1.16
N LEU A 103 6.69 8.71 1.45
CA LEU A 103 6.10 9.91 2.06
C LEU A 103 6.62 10.10 3.48
N SER A 104 6.68 9.03 4.26
CA SER A 104 7.15 9.09 5.65
C SER A 104 8.59 9.59 5.75
N MET A 105 9.48 9.21 4.83
CA MET A 105 10.85 9.73 4.81
C MET A 105 10.89 11.23 4.50
N ILE A 106 10.02 11.75 3.64
CA ILE A 106 9.89 13.20 3.41
C ILE A 106 9.40 13.90 4.67
N LEU A 107 8.44 13.31 5.40
CA LEU A 107 7.93 13.88 6.65
C LEU A 107 9.00 13.90 7.75
N VAL A 108 9.83 12.84 7.83
CA VAL A 108 10.99 12.77 8.73
C VAL A 108 11.98 13.89 8.42
N GLN A 109 12.36 14.07 7.14
CA GLN A 109 13.27 15.15 6.73
C GLN A 109 12.73 16.54 7.06
N LYS A 110 11.41 16.71 7.03
CA LYS A 110 10.74 17.98 7.40
C LYS A 110 10.50 18.14 8.91
N GLY A 111 11.00 17.21 9.75
CA GLY A 111 10.77 17.25 11.20
C GLY A 111 9.31 17.01 11.62
N LYS A 112 8.46 16.48 10.73
CA LYS A 112 7.02 16.25 10.97
C LYS A 112 6.69 14.82 11.42
N LEU A 113 7.68 13.95 11.47
CA LEU A 113 7.55 12.56 11.89
C LEU A 113 8.83 12.10 12.57
N CYS A 114 8.72 11.43 13.71
CA CYS A 114 9.87 10.84 14.37
C CYS A 114 10.31 9.57 13.63
N LYS A 115 11.56 9.55 13.14
CA LYS A 115 12.12 8.38 12.46
C LYS A 115 12.20 7.16 13.38
N TYR A 116 12.47 7.37 14.66
CA TYR A 116 12.59 6.29 15.63
C TYR A 116 11.26 5.57 15.83
N GLU A 117 10.17 6.29 16.10
CA GLU A 117 8.82 5.71 16.28
C GLU A 117 8.38 4.90 15.04
N LEU A 118 8.69 5.41 13.84
CA LEU A 118 8.37 4.70 12.59
C LEU A 118 9.08 3.35 12.50
N ARG A 119 10.39 3.34 12.83
CA ARG A 119 11.24 2.14 12.81
C ARG A 119 10.86 1.15 13.91
N GLU A 120 10.67 1.64 15.12
CA GLU A 120 10.27 0.83 16.27
C GLU A 120 8.96 0.10 15.97
N HIS A 121 7.97 0.81 15.42
CA HIS A 121 6.70 0.17 15.04
C HIS A 121 6.88 -0.93 13.98
N TRP A 122 7.74 -0.71 12.98
CA TRP A 122 8.06 -1.73 11.99
C TRP A 122 8.73 -2.96 12.62
N CYS A 123 9.71 -2.74 13.51
CA CYS A 123 10.41 -3.79 14.24
C CYS A 123 9.44 -4.61 15.08
N THR A 124 8.57 -3.98 15.88
CA THR A 124 7.58 -4.68 16.70
C THR A 124 6.64 -5.54 15.86
N VAL A 125 6.13 -5.01 14.75
CA VAL A 125 5.15 -5.72 13.91
C VAL A 125 5.77 -6.89 13.15
N ASN A 126 7.02 -6.75 12.73
CA ASN A 126 7.75 -7.77 11.97
C ASN A 126 8.61 -8.70 12.83
N GLN A 127 8.71 -8.46 14.14
CA GLN A 127 9.62 -9.17 15.04
C GLN A 127 11.08 -9.08 14.57
N GLU A 128 11.49 -7.87 14.18
CA GLU A 128 12.76 -7.60 13.53
C GLU A 128 13.61 -6.61 14.32
N GLU A 129 14.92 -6.64 14.12
CA GLU A 129 15.84 -5.73 14.77
C GLU A 129 15.95 -4.38 14.04
N LEU A 130 16.27 -3.32 14.78
CA LEU A 130 16.44 -1.97 14.22
C LEU A 130 17.50 -1.91 13.12
N ILE A 131 18.53 -2.76 13.19
CA ILE A 131 19.62 -2.81 12.21
C ILE A 131 19.13 -3.26 10.83
N ASN A 132 18.13 -4.14 10.78
CA ASN A 132 17.58 -4.71 9.54
C ASN A 132 16.71 -3.71 8.76
N PHE A 133 16.20 -2.67 9.43
CA PHE A 133 15.34 -1.68 8.80
C PHE A 133 16.02 -0.97 7.61
N LYS A 134 17.32 -0.66 7.70
CA LYS A 134 18.03 0.05 6.63
C LYS A 134 18.14 -0.80 5.36
N ASP A 135 18.47 -2.08 5.50
CA ASP A 135 18.55 -3.01 4.39
C ASP A 135 17.16 -3.21 3.73
N TYR A 136 16.13 -3.42 4.55
CA TYR A 136 14.73 -3.44 4.09
C TYR A 136 14.36 -2.17 3.30
N GLN A 137 14.72 -0.98 3.80
CA GLN A 137 14.46 0.28 3.10
C GLN A 137 15.13 0.33 1.72
N LEU A 138 16.36 -0.16 1.60
CA LEU A 138 17.08 -0.22 0.33
C LEU A 138 16.36 -1.15 -0.65
N LYS A 139 15.96 -2.35 -0.21
CA LYS A 139 15.24 -3.33 -1.04
C LYS A 139 13.91 -2.78 -1.55
N VAL A 140 13.12 -2.16 -0.67
CA VAL A 140 11.87 -1.47 -1.04
C VAL A 140 12.11 -0.39 -2.10
N ASN A 141 13.16 0.42 -1.92
CA ASN A 141 13.50 1.48 -2.88
C ASN A 141 13.95 0.91 -4.23
N VAL A 142 14.74 -0.17 -4.24
CA VAL A 142 15.17 -0.84 -5.47
C VAL A 142 13.98 -1.45 -6.21
N LEU A 143 13.08 -2.13 -5.51
CA LEU A 143 11.84 -2.66 -6.09
C LEU A 143 11.02 -1.54 -6.72
N TRP A 144 10.88 -0.40 -6.03
CA TRP A 144 10.20 0.77 -6.57
C TRP A 144 10.87 1.35 -7.82
N ILE A 145 12.20 1.39 -7.88
CA ILE A 145 12.95 1.79 -9.09
C ILE A 145 12.63 0.88 -10.26
N PHE A 146 12.59 -0.44 -10.07
CA PHE A 146 12.23 -1.37 -11.13
C PHE A 146 10.76 -1.24 -11.53
N ARG A 147 9.83 -1.11 -10.58
CA ARG A 147 8.40 -0.88 -10.86
C ARG A 147 8.14 0.40 -11.65
N ASN A 148 9.01 1.41 -11.55
CA ASN A 148 8.90 2.64 -12.34
C ASN A 148 9.24 2.47 -13.83
N GLN A 149 9.75 1.32 -14.25
CA GLN A 149 10.07 1.02 -15.65
C GLN A 149 8.88 0.48 -16.45
N PHE A 150 7.75 0.18 -15.78
CA PHE A 150 6.55 -0.37 -16.40
C PHE A 150 5.52 0.72 -16.71
N GLU A 151 4.68 0.45 -17.70
CA GLU A 151 3.50 1.26 -18.03
C GLU A 151 2.25 0.58 -17.49
N TRP A 152 1.87 0.94 -16.27
CA TRP A 152 0.82 0.24 -15.53
C TRP A 152 -0.59 0.55 -16.05
N LYS A 153 -1.34 -0.49 -16.41
CA LYS A 153 -2.80 -0.44 -16.50
C LYS A 153 -3.38 -0.64 -15.09
N ILE A 154 -4.14 0.33 -14.60
CA ILE A 154 -4.71 0.27 -13.25
C ILE A 154 -6.13 -0.30 -13.33
N VAL A 155 -6.38 -1.38 -12.60
CA VAL A 155 -7.64 -2.12 -12.62
C VAL A 155 -8.13 -2.50 -11.21
N ASP A 156 -9.42 -2.79 -11.09
CA ASP A 156 -10.02 -3.41 -9.89
C ASP A 156 -9.78 -4.93 -9.85
N LYS A 157 -10.27 -5.61 -8.80
CA LYS A 157 -10.13 -7.07 -8.67
C LYS A 157 -10.74 -7.89 -9.82
N ASN A 158 -11.64 -7.29 -10.60
CA ASN A 158 -12.32 -7.89 -11.75
C ASN A 158 -11.71 -7.46 -13.10
N ASP A 159 -10.49 -6.92 -13.10
CA ASP A 159 -9.76 -6.44 -14.29
C ASP A 159 -10.42 -5.27 -15.03
N LYS A 160 -11.37 -4.57 -14.39
CA LYS A 160 -11.99 -3.35 -14.93
C LYS A 160 -11.14 -2.12 -14.63
N ASN A 161 -11.04 -1.20 -15.60
CA ASN A 161 -10.24 0.01 -15.43
C ASN A 161 -10.86 0.97 -14.40
N ILE A 162 -10.09 1.37 -13.39
CA ILE A 162 -10.59 2.23 -12.30
C ILE A 162 -10.87 3.67 -12.74
N PHE A 163 -10.15 4.17 -13.73
CA PHE A 163 -10.24 5.56 -14.19
C PHE A 163 -11.06 5.73 -15.48
N LYS A 164 -11.64 4.65 -16.00
CA LYS A 164 -12.57 4.67 -17.14
C LYS A 164 -13.80 3.83 -16.84
N GLY A 165 -14.92 4.49 -16.57
CA GLY A 165 -16.24 3.85 -16.54
C GLY A 165 -16.55 3.04 -15.27
N LEU A 166 -15.81 3.23 -14.18
CA LEU A 166 -16.05 2.47 -12.95
C LEU A 166 -17.26 3.02 -12.20
N ASN A 167 -18.33 2.23 -12.12
CA ASN A 167 -19.54 2.59 -11.35
C ASN A 167 -19.31 2.26 -9.87
N PHE A 168 -19.66 3.19 -8.98
CA PHE A 168 -19.53 3.02 -7.52
C PHE A 168 -20.15 1.71 -7.01
N ASN A 169 -21.31 1.29 -7.54
CA ASN A 169 -21.95 0.04 -7.12
C ASN A 169 -21.13 -1.20 -7.52
N GLU A 170 -20.45 -1.14 -8.66
CA GLU A 170 -19.54 -2.21 -9.09
C GLU A 170 -18.29 -2.26 -8.21
N LEU A 171 -17.73 -1.10 -7.84
CA LEU A 171 -16.61 -1.01 -6.90
C LEU A 171 -16.96 -1.62 -5.54
N ILE A 172 -18.14 -1.30 -5.00
CA ILE A 172 -18.56 -1.87 -3.71
C ILE A 172 -18.72 -3.38 -3.82
N ARG A 173 -19.35 -3.89 -4.88
CA ARG A 173 -19.40 -5.34 -5.15
C ARG A 173 -18.02 -5.96 -5.35
N SER A 174 -17.06 -5.17 -5.82
CA SER A 174 -15.69 -5.63 -5.98
C SER A 174 -14.88 -5.55 -4.67
N LEU A 175 -15.38 -4.95 -3.60
CA LEU A 175 -14.69 -4.82 -2.30
C LEU A 175 -15.35 -5.66 -1.20
N VAL A 176 -16.57 -6.15 -1.46
CA VAL A 176 -17.32 -7.15 -0.69
C VAL A 176 -17.13 -8.52 -1.37
#